data_AF-A0AA36MQN3-F1
#
_entry.id   AF-A0AA36MQN3-F1
#
_cell.length_a   1.000
_cell.length_b   1.000
_cell.length_c   1.000
_cell.angle_alpha   90.00
_cell.angle_beta   90.00
_cell.angle_gamma   90.00
#
_symmetry.space_group_name_H-M   'P 1'
#
loop_
_entity.id
_entity.type
_entity.pdbx_description
1 polymer ?
#
loop_
_entity_poly.entity_id
_entity_poly.type
_entity_poly.pdbx_seq_one_letter_code
_entity_poly.pdbx_strand_id
1 'polypeptide(L)'
;MRSIFRAASSIPNRNDEASMSGMVVAWWSLFFLAAAEFESEPSELDLSLLQRRLDVRDGKPLPLAWVHFPKCGSSLVNLLIHEPGFCQVDPDLFVSEDSLGDCFLQKFNTGCSQICDTKHLRCQPSVHECIGRQYAELQGHWVAMFRQPEQRLLSAYYDEFHNWSELRPVCKGLAPPKPALPVFAELFEGTVTYQLTGEGRDGDHMLPLLPELPARTRAMAEQAVRRVSGFAFVGIHEEWDLSICLFHAMFGTRCRALDFENVRPGINTAKLYNTTQLQGYRDELDGMVYQEALRIFKANLLKYNVSLDSCQRCFDAAL
;
A
#
# COMPACT_ATOMS: atom_id res chain seq x y z
N MET A 1 29.58 -57.42 20.21
CA MET A 1 30.33 -57.67 21.46
C MET A 1 30.53 -56.35 22.18
N ARG A 2 29.90 -56.21 23.37
CA ARG A 2 30.25 -55.31 24.51
C ARG A 2 30.28 -53.79 24.26
N SER A 3 29.87 -52.88 25.15
CA SER A 3 29.20 -52.91 26.45
C SER A 3 29.34 -51.48 27.03
N ILE A 4 28.23 -50.84 27.40
CA ILE A 4 27.97 -50.15 28.68
C ILE A 4 28.90 -48.99 29.08
N PHE A 5 28.33 -47.80 29.32
CA PHE A 5 28.29 -47.20 30.66
C PHE A 5 27.08 -46.27 30.86
N ARG A 6 26.35 -46.56 31.94
CA ARG A 6 25.24 -45.80 32.54
C ARG A 6 25.80 -44.71 33.45
N ALA A 7 25.06 -43.63 33.64
CA ALA A 7 24.97 -42.95 34.93
C ALA A 7 23.58 -42.31 35.08
N ALA A 8 22.93 -42.61 36.21
CA ALA A 8 21.63 -42.13 36.65
C ALA A 8 21.78 -41.60 38.07
N SER A 9 21.09 -40.50 38.39
CA SER A 9 20.80 -40.02 39.77
C SER A 9 20.13 -38.64 39.64
N SER A 10 19.13 -38.22 40.39
CA SER A 10 18.22 -38.81 41.38
C SER A 10 17.32 -37.64 41.83
N ILE A 11 16.01 -37.86 41.85
CA ILE A 11 14.99 -36.91 42.31
C ILE A 11 14.86 -37.03 43.83
N PRO A 12 14.78 -35.93 44.60
CA PRO A 12 14.21 -35.97 45.94
C PRO A 12 12.76 -35.46 45.94
N ASN A 13 11.87 -36.34 46.36
CA ASN A 13 10.55 -36.04 46.90
C ASN A 13 10.72 -35.47 48.32
N ARG A 14 9.98 -34.41 48.67
CA ARG A 14 9.62 -34.14 50.06
C ARG A 14 8.24 -33.51 50.13
N ASN A 15 7.31 -34.32 50.65
CA ASN A 15 6.10 -33.87 51.32
C ASN A 15 6.51 -33.22 52.64
N ASP A 16 5.92 -32.07 52.98
CA ASP A 16 5.68 -31.66 54.36
C ASP A 16 4.42 -30.77 54.37
N GLU A 17 3.33 -31.33 54.89
CA GLU A 17 2.14 -30.62 55.32
C GLU A 17 2.44 -29.92 56.65
N ALA A 18 2.21 -28.60 56.75
CA ALA A 18 2.00 -27.96 58.04
C ALA A 18 1.19 -26.66 57.89
N SER A 19 -0.02 -26.70 58.48
CA SER A 19 -0.64 -25.65 59.28
C SER A 19 -1.03 -24.33 58.60
N MET A 20 -2.31 -24.27 58.20
CA MET A 20 -3.11 -23.05 58.24
C MET A 20 -3.26 -22.54 59.67
N SER A 21 -2.92 -21.28 59.94
CA SER A 21 -3.71 -20.36 60.77
C SER A 21 -3.05 -18.98 60.86
N GLY A 22 -3.79 -17.95 60.41
CA GLY A 22 -3.60 -16.57 60.86
C GLY A 22 -2.71 -15.68 60.00
N MET A 23 -3.28 -15.08 58.97
CA MET A 23 -3.05 -13.68 58.56
C MET A 23 -3.87 -13.36 57.30
N VAL A 24 -5.20 -13.45 57.45
CA VAL A 24 -6.12 -12.69 56.60
C VAL A 24 -6.19 -11.30 57.24
N VAL A 25 -6.20 -10.25 56.42
CA VAL A 25 -6.19 -8.81 56.77
C VAL A 25 -4.79 -8.20 56.93
N ALA A 26 -4.12 -7.87 55.81
CA ALA A 26 -3.26 -6.67 55.66
C ALA A 26 -2.48 -6.59 54.31
N TRP A 27 -3.07 -6.90 53.14
CA TRP A 27 -2.37 -6.67 51.85
C TRP A 27 -3.28 -6.19 50.70
N TRP A 28 -4.46 -5.62 51.01
CA TRP A 28 -5.39 -5.04 50.03
C TRP A 28 -5.34 -3.50 49.95
N SER A 29 -4.25 -2.86 50.38
CA SER A 29 -4.13 -1.38 50.40
C SER A 29 -2.93 -0.81 49.65
N LEU A 30 -2.24 -1.59 48.81
CA LEU A 30 -1.05 -1.13 48.06
C LEU A 30 -1.12 -1.39 46.54
N PHE A 31 -2.31 -1.65 46.00
CA PHE A 31 -2.54 -1.79 44.55
C PHE A 31 -3.54 -0.77 43.95
N PHE A 32 -3.89 0.29 44.70
CA PHE A 32 -4.81 1.35 44.26
C PHE A 32 -4.18 2.77 44.24
N LEU A 33 -2.84 2.89 44.34
CA LEU A 33 -2.12 4.17 44.36
C LEU A 33 -0.96 4.21 43.36
N ALA A 34 -1.16 3.68 42.15
CA ALA A 34 -0.24 3.83 41.01
C ALA A 34 -0.99 3.85 39.66
N ALA A 35 -2.20 4.41 39.63
CA ALA A 35 -3.02 4.58 38.42
C ALA A 35 -3.68 5.96 38.39
N ALA A 36 -2.97 6.99 38.86
CA ALA A 36 -3.34 8.38 38.69
C ALA A 36 -2.07 9.13 38.29
N GLU A 37 -2.22 10.06 37.33
CA GLU A 37 -1.18 10.94 36.79
C GLU A 37 -0.37 10.41 35.60
N PHE A 38 -1.03 10.23 34.46
CA PHE A 38 -0.51 10.80 33.20
C PHE A 38 -1.64 11.00 32.17
N GLU A 39 -2.65 11.78 32.54
CA GLU A 39 -3.53 12.42 31.56
C GLU A 39 -2.92 13.77 31.21
N SER A 40 -1.93 13.78 30.31
CA SER A 40 -1.50 15.03 29.70
C SER A 40 -2.56 15.44 28.67
N GLU A 41 -3.32 16.47 28.98
CA GLU A 41 -4.21 17.10 27.99
C GLU A 41 -3.38 17.51 26.76
N PRO A 42 -3.81 17.16 25.54
CA PRO A 42 -3.11 17.57 24.33
C PRO A 42 -3.10 19.11 24.26
N SER A 43 -1.91 19.68 24.04
CA SER A 43 -1.73 21.13 23.97
C SER A 43 -2.66 21.73 22.89
N GLU A 44 -3.16 22.95 23.11
CA GLU A 44 -3.98 23.71 22.15
C GLU A 44 -3.39 23.76 20.73
N LEU A 45 -2.07 23.68 20.62
CA LEU A 45 -1.35 23.63 19.34
C LEU A 45 -1.63 22.34 18.55
N ASP A 46 -1.77 21.21 19.24
CA ASP A 46 -2.05 19.87 18.68
C ASP A 46 -3.51 19.77 18.20
N LEU A 47 -4.44 20.36 18.96
CA LEU A 47 -5.83 20.50 18.55
C LEU A 47 -5.97 21.42 17.33
N SER A 48 -5.19 22.50 17.22
CA SER A 48 -5.23 23.39 16.05
C SER A 48 -4.68 22.73 14.76
N LEU A 49 -3.77 21.77 14.88
CA LEU A 49 -3.27 20.94 13.78
C LEU A 49 -4.26 19.83 13.39
N LEU A 50 -4.97 19.27 14.37
CA LEU A 50 -6.12 18.37 14.15
C LEU A 50 -7.32 19.09 13.52
N GLN A 51 -7.58 20.34 13.89
CA GLN A 51 -8.71 21.14 13.40
C GLN A 51 -8.45 21.77 12.00
N ARG A 52 -7.18 21.90 11.59
CA ARG A 52 -6.80 22.34 10.23
C ARG A 52 -6.80 21.22 9.19
N ARG A 53 -6.99 19.96 9.61
CA ARG A 53 -7.16 18.84 8.69
C ARG A 53 -8.63 18.69 8.35
N LEU A 54 -8.87 18.61 7.04
CA LEU A 54 -10.11 18.31 6.34
C LEU A 54 -10.93 19.56 5.94
N ASP A 55 -10.67 20.05 4.72
CA ASP A 55 -11.74 20.59 3.87
C ASP A 55 -12.66 19.41 3.56
N VAL A 56 -13.63 19.21 4.44
CA VAL A 56 -14.51 18.05 4.45
C VAL A 56 -15.67 18.28 3.48
N ARG A 57 -15.70 17.56 2.36
CA ARG A 57 -16.98 17.23 1.72
C ARG A 57 -17.47 15.92 2.34
N ASP A 58 -18.51 15.97 3.16
CA ASP A 58 -19.17 14.79 3.78
C ASP A 58 -18.26 13.81 4.57
N GLY A 59 -17.40 14.33 5.43
CA GLY A 59 -16.44 13.61 6.29
C GLY A 59 -15.09 13.22 5.66
N LYS A 60 -14.83 13.48 4.37
CA LYS A 60 -13.70 12.87 3.64
C LYS A 60 -12.50 13.79 3.44
N PRO A 61 -11.27 13.25 3.43
CA PRO A 61 -10.05 14.01 3.20
C PRO A 61 -9.94 14.47 1.75
N LEU A 62 -9.85 15.78 1.52
CA LEU A 62 -9.52 16.39 0.24
C LEU A 62 -8.35 17.37 0.39
N PRO A 63 -7.48 17.50 -0.62
CA PRO A 63 -7.46 16.72 -1.86
C PRO A 63 -7.04 15.27 -1.63
N LEU A 64 -7.44 14.32 -2.48
CA LEU A 64 -6.82 12.99 -2.51
C LEU A 64 -5.49 13.05 -3.26
N ALA A 65 -4.51 12.27 -2.83
CA ALA A 65 -3.21 12.17 -3.47
C ALA A 65 -2.95 10.72 -3.88
N TRP A 66 -2.90 10.44 -5.18
CA TRP A 66 -2.66 9.09 -5.68
C TRP A 66 -1.16 8.81 -5.75
N VAL A 67 -0.72 7.74 -5.08
CA VAL A 67 0.61 7.16 -5.31
C VAL A 67 0.46 5.92 -6.19
N HIS A 68 1.04 5.99 -7.39
CA HIS A 68 1.06 4.86 -8.32
C HIS A 68 2.30 4.01 -8.07
N PHE A 69 2.10 2.81 -7.55
CA PHE A 69 3.15 1.79 -7.51
C PHE A 69 3.17 1.02 -8.85
N PRO A 70 4.36 0.72 -9.39
CA PRO A 70 4.48 -0.01 -10.63
C PRO A 70 3.74 -1.34 -10.59
N LYS A 71 2.97 -1.61 -11.64
CA LYS A 71 2.20 -2.86 -11.81
C LYS A 71 1.16 -3.12 -10.71
N CYS A 72 0.77 -2.09 -9.98
CA CYS A 72 -0.32 -2.13 -9.01
C CYS A 72 -1.62 -1.48 -9.52
N GLY A 73 -1.86 -1.51 -10.83
CA GLY A 73 -3.15 -1.12 -11.41
C GLY A 73 -3.27 0.36 -11.79
N SER A 74 -2.76 0.70 -12.98
CA SER A 74 -2.87 2.05 -13.56
C SER A 74 -4.32 2.48 -13.80
N SER A 75 -5.26 1.53 -13.90
CA SER A 75 -6.70 1.80 -14.07
C SER A 75 -7.31 2.65 -12.96
N LEU A 76 -6.69 2.75 -11.77
CA LEU A 76 -7.23 3.57 -10.68
C LEU A 76 -7.38 5.04 -11.09
N VAL A 77 -6.58 5.51 -12.06
CA VAL A 77 -6.73 6.85 -12.63
C VAL A 77 -8.14 7.09 -13.17
N ASN A 78 -8.76 6.09 -13.81
CA ASN A 78 -10.08 6.23 -14.41
C ASN A 78 -11.18 6.33 -13.36
N LEU A 79 -11.03 5.67 -12.21
CA LEU A 79 -11.91 5.91 -11.08
C LEU A 79 -11.76 7.35 -10.59
N LEU A 80 -10.53 7.82 -10.36
CA LEU A 80 -10.27 9.13 -9.75
C LEU A 80 -10.72 10.32 -10.61
N ILE A 81 -10.51 10.27 -11.93
CA ILE A 81 -10.88 11.39 -12.81
C ILE A 81 -12.39 11.56 -12.96
N HIS A 82 -13.13 10.49 -12.66
CA HIS A 82 -14.57 10.43 -12.80
C HIS A 82 -15.32 10.72 -11.50
N GLU A 83 -14.59 10.89 -10.39
CA GLU A 83 -15.19 11.25 -9.13
C GLU A 83 -15.82 12.67 -9.19
N PRO A 84 -17.04 12.86 -8.65
CA PRO A 84 -17.75 14.13 -8.75
C PRO A 84 -16.97 15.33 -8.21
N GLY A 85 -16.52 16.21 -9.10
CA GLY A 85 -15.77 17.42 -8.77
C GLY A 85 -14.25 17.26 -8.82
N PHE A 86 -13.74 16.08 -9.12
CA PHE A 86 -12.29 15.84 -9.24
C PHE A 86 -11.75 16.41 -10.54
N CYS A 87 -12.33 16.04 -11.69
CA CYS A 87 -11.88 16.51 -12.99
C CYS A 87 -13.06 16.88 -13.90
N GLN A 88 -12.81 17.83 -14.80
CA GLN A 88 -13.76 18.28 -15.83
C GLN A 88 -13.44 17.54 -17.13
N VAL A 89 -13.83 16.27 -17.19
CA VAL A 89 -13.58 15.38 -18.31
C VAL A 89 -14.88 14.91 -18.96
N ASP A 90 -14.80 14.48 -20.21
CA ASP A 90 -15.89 13.78 -20.87
C ASP A 90 -16.27 12.52 -20.06
N PRO A 91 -17.56 12.23 -19.82
CA PRO A 91 -17.97 11.00 -19.14
C PRO A 91 -17.40 9.73 -19.78
N ASP A 92 -17.15 9.72 -21.09
CA ASP A 92 -16.64 8.56 -21.80
C ASP A 92 -15.10 8.59 -21.94
N LEU A 93 -14.41 9.57 -21.34
CA LEU A 93 -12.95 9.63 -21.35
C LEU A 93 -12.37 8.44 -20.57
N PHE A 94 -11.66 7.58 -21.28
CA PHE A 94 -10.91 6.48 -20.66
C PHE A 94 -9.41 6.67 -20.85
N VAL A 95 -8.71 7.05 -19.78
CA VAL A 95 -7.25 7.28 -19.75
C VAL A 95 -6.53 5.95 -19.99
N SER A 96 -5.96 5.83 -21.19
CA SER A 96 -5.38 4.61 -21.73
C SER A 96 -4.36 4.96 -22.81
N GLU A 97 -3.69 3.94 -23.34
CA GLU A 97 -2.81 4.10 -24.50
C GLU A 97 -3.58 4.51 -25.75
N ASP A 98 -4.83 4.07 -25.92
CA ASP A 98 -5.65 4.45 -27.07
C ASP A 98 -6.02 5.95 -27.04
N SER A 99 -6.25 6.52 -25.84
CA SER A 99 -6.67 7.92 -25.71
C SER A 99 -5.52 8.91 -25.66
N LEU A 100 -4.38 8.56 -25.05
CA LEU A 100 -3.23 9.47 -24.88
C LEU A 100 -1.94 8.97 -25.55
N GLY A 101 -1.95 7.80 -26.19
CA GLY A 101 -0.76 7.14 -26.77
C GLY A 101 0.20 6.55 -25.74
N ASP A 102 1.38 6.17 -26.19
CA ASP A 102 2.45 5.64 -25.35
C ASP A 102 2.71 6.55 -24.13
N CYS A 103 3.05 5.94 -23.00
CA CYS A 103 3.30 6.65 -21.74
C CYS A 103 2.10 7.49 -21.28
N PHE A 104 0.87 7.03 -21.56
CA PHE A 104 -0.36 7.76 -21.24
C PHE A 104 -0.43 8.27 -19.80
N LEU A 105 0.05 7.51 -18.80
CA LEU A 105 0.03 7.97 -17.40
C LEU A 105 0.95 9.17 -17.17
N GLN A 106 2.13 9.21 -17.81
CA GLN A 106 3.03 10.36 -17.69
C GLN A 106 2.42 11.60 -18.37
N LYS A 107 1.78 11.41 -19.53
CA LYS A 107 1.05 12.48 -20.23
C LYS A 107 -0.12 12.98 -19.38
N PHE A 108 -0.89 12.07 -18.77
CA PHE A 108 -1.94 12.40 -17.83
C PHE A 108 -1.39 13.21 -16.65
N ASN A 109 -0.34 12.76 -15.97
CA ASN A 109 0.25 13.48 -14.84
C ASN A 109 0.71 14.90 -15.23
N THR A 110 1.31 15.06 -16.41
CA THR A 110 1.73 16.37 -16.94
C THR A 110 0.54 17.30 -17.22
N GLY A 111 -0.58 16.75 -17.70
CA GLY A 111 -1.80 17.50 -18.00
C GLY A 111 -2.81 17.59 -16.85
N CYS A 112 -2.61 16.86 -15.76
CA CYS A 112 -3.62 16.64 -14.71
C CYS A 112 -4.12 17.96 -14.11
N SER A 113 -3.24 18.92 -13.82
CA SER A 113 -3.64 20.21 -13.24
C SER A 113 -4.44 21.10 -14.19
N GLN A 114 -4.49 20.77 -15.48
CA GLN A 114 -5.26 21.50 -16.50
C GLN A 114 -6.71 20.99 -16.58
N ILE A 115 -6.93 19.72 -16.20
CA ILE A 115 -8.24 19.06 -16.32
C ILE A 115 -8.86 18.73 -14.96
N CYS A 116 -8.08 18.71 -13.87
CA CYS A 116 -8.52 18.37 -12.53
C CYS A 116 -8.48 19.57 -11.58
N ASP A 117 -9.46 19.64 -10.68
CA ASP A 117 -9.45 20.58 -9.56
C ASP A 117 -8.45 20.10 -8.51
N THR A 118 -7.35 20.85 -8.37
CA THR A 118 -6.28 20.52 -7.42
C THR A 118 -6.70 20.57 -5.96
N LYS A 119 -7.89 21.11 -5.65
CA LYS A 119 -8.50 21.03 -4.31
C LYS A 119 -9.12 19.67 -4.02
N HIS A 120 -9.44 18.90 -5.05
CA HIS A 120 -10.03 17.57 -4.94
C HIS A 120 -9.03 16.46 -5.25
N LEU A 121 -8.16 16.65 -6.25
CA LEU A 121 -7.13 15.68 -6.64
C LEU A 121 -5.75 16.34 -6.75
N ARG A 122 -4.81 15.89 -5.94
CA ARG A 122 -3.41 16.30 -6.02
C ARG A 122 -2.73 15.57 -7.17
N CYS A 123 -2.49 16.30 -8.26
CA CYS A 123 -1.70 15.83 -9.39
C CYS A 123 -0.23 15.69 -9.00
N GLN A 124 0.33 14.49 -9.18
CA GLN A 124 1.77 14.26 -9.00
C GLN A 124 2.52 14.59 -10.30
N PRO A 125 3.72 15.17 -10.23
CA PRO A 125 4.48 15.56 -11.42
C PRO A 125 5.02 14.38 -12.23
N SER A 126 5.20 13.21 -11.62
CA SER A 126 5.69 12.02 -12.33
C SER A 126 5.01 10.72 -11.88
N VAL A 127 5.10 9.71 -12.75
CA VAL A 127 4.75 8.34 -12.41
C VAL A 127 5.81 7.73 -11.51
N HIS A 128 5.37 6.92 -10.55
CA HIS A 128 6.24 6.15 -9.66
C HIS A 128 7.12 6.97 -8.70
N GLU A 129 6.75 8.21 -8.36
CA GLU A 129 7.54 9.03 -7.44
C GLU A 129 7.55 8.52 -6.00
N CYS A 130 8.65 8.83 -5.30
CA CYS A 130 8.74 8.66 -3.87
C CYS A 130 7.93 9.72 -3.13
N ILE A 131 7.15 9.31 -2.13
CA ILE A 131 6.30 10.24 -1.38
C ILE A 131 6.94 10.72 -0.08
N GLY A 132 8.19 10.35 0.21
CA GLY A 132 8.71 10.45 1.57
C GLY A 132 8.82 11.88 2.12
N ARG A 133 9.09 12.85 1.25
CA ARG A 133 9.09 14.29 1.58
C ARG A 133 7.68 14.85 1.76
N GLN A 134 6.72 14.38 0.97
CA GLN A 134 5.35 14.88 0.92
C GLN A 134 4.43 14.16 1.92
N TYR A 135 4.87 13.02 2.48
CA TYR A 135 4.00 12.14 3.25
C TYR A 135 3.38 12.84 4.47
N ALA A 136 4.16 13.60 5.24
CA ALA A 136 3.67 14.24 6.47
C ALA A 136 2.61 15.31 6.21
N GLU A 137 2.77 16.06 5.12
CA GLU A 137 1.82 17.10 4.68
C GLU A 137 0.50 16.47 4.22
N LEU A 138 0.59 15.38 3.45
CA LEU A 138 -0.57 14.70 2.84
C LEU A 138 -1.02 13.45 3.63
N GLN A 139 -0.65 13.34 4.91
CA GLN A 139 -1.07 12.22 5.75
C GLN A 139 -2.61 12.23 5.88
N GLY A 140 -3.24 11.09 5.64
CA GLY A 140 -4.70 10.97 5.60
C GLY A 140 -5.31 11.31 4.24
N HIS A 141 -4.51 11.70 3.24
CA HIS A 141 -4.97 12.04 1.88
C HIS A 141 -4.51 11.04 0.82
N TRP A 142 -3.53 10.19 1.13
CA TRP A 142 -2.97 9.23 0.19
C TRP A 142 -3.95 8.12 -0.17
N VAL A 143 -4.03 7.79 -1.46
CA VAL A 143 -4.77 6.64 -1.98
C VAL A 143 -3.84 5.79 -2.83
N ALA A 144 -3.96 4.47 -2.72
CA ALA A 144 -3.19 3.55 -3.56
C ALA A 144 -3.85 2.18 -3.68
N MET A 145 -3.42 1.49 -4.73
CA MET A 145 -3.62 0.06 -4.91
C MET A 145 -2.29 -0.65 -4.63
N PHE A 146 -2.35 -1.72 -3.86
CA PHE A 146 -1.20 -2.58 -3.54
C PHE A 146 -1.36 -3.93 -4.23
N ARG A 147 -0.25 -4.61 -4.48
CA ARG A 147 -0.24 -5.92 -5.13
C ARG A 147 0.73 -6.83 -4.39
N GLN A 148 0.44 -8.13 -4.37
CA GLN A 148 1.32 -9.12 -3.78
C GLN A 148 2.72 -9.02 -4.46
N PRO A 149 3.83 -8.93 -3.69
CA PRO A 149 5.12 -8.53 -4.25
C PRO A 149 5.64 -9.43 -5.38
N GLU A 150 5.55 -10.74 -5.22
CA GLU A 150 5.98 -11.69 -6.25
C GLU A 150 5.12 -11.59 -7.52
N GLN A 151 3.81 -11.36 -7.38
CA GLN A 151 2.91 -11.07 -8.49
C GLN A 151 3.28 -9.76 -9.20
N ARG A 152 3.63 -8.71 -8.44
CA ARG A 152 4.12 -7.42 -8.96
C ARG A 152 5.42 -7.61 -9.75
N LEU A 153 6.40 -8.32 -9.19
CA LEU A 153 7.69 -8.59 -9.83
C LEU A 153 7.53 -9.36 -11.14
N LEU A 154 6.75 -10.45 -11.14
CA LEU A 154 6.50 -11.23 -12.36
C LEU A 154 5.74 -10.39 -13.39
N SER A 155 4.76 -9.60 -12.96
CA SER A 155 4.05 -8.71 -13.87
C SER A 155 4.97 -7.67 -14.50
N ALA A 156 5.93 -7.12 -13.77
CA ALA A 156 6.91 -6.18 -14.33
C ALA A 156 7.88 -6.90 -15.29
N TYR A 157 8.31 -8.12 -14.96
CA TYR A 157 9.24 -8.90 -15.77
C TYR A 157 8.68 -9.33 -17.13
N TYR A 158 7.36 -9.60 -17.21
CA TYR A 158 6.71 -10.00 -18.46
C TYR A 158 6.14 -8.83 -19.26
N ASP A 159 5.92 -7.67 -18.64
CA ASP A 159 5.46 -6.45 -19.30
C ASP A 159 6.64 -5.62 -19.84
N GLU A 160 7.43 -6.22 -20.73
CA GLU A 160 8.60 -5.59 -21.37
C GLU A 160 9.60 -4.92 -20.40
N PHE A 161 9.71 -5.43 -19.17
CA PHE A 161 10.50 -4.82 -18.10
C PHE A 161 10.03 -3.42 -17.76
N HIS A 162 8.72 -3.22 -17.53
CA HIS A 162 8.21 -1.98 -16.96
C HIS A 162 9.11 -1.53 -15.78
N ASN A 163 9.60 -0.29 -15.82
CA ASN A 163 10.65 0.34 -14.97
C ASN A 163 12.13 0.08 -15.32
N TRP A 164 12.48 -0.97 -16.08
CA TRP A 164 13.86 -1.19 -16.55
C TRP A 164 14.18 -0.32 -17.77
N SER A 165 13.18 -0.06 -18.61
CA SER A 165 13.28 0.88 -19.74
C SER A 165 13.33 2.35 -19.29
N GLU A 166 13.01 2.65 -18.02
CA GLU A 166 13.05 4.00 -17.44
C GLU A 166 14.48 4.52 -17.18
N LEU A 167 15.52 3.68 -17.36
CA LEU A 167 16.94 4.09 -17.30
C LEU A 167 17.39 5.02 -18.43
N ARG A 168 16.49 5.40 -19.33
CA ARG A 168 16.72 6.33 -20.43
C ARG A 168 15.57 7.33 -20.50
N PRO A 169 15.70 8.43 -21.27
CA PRO A 169 14.55 9.25 -21.62
C PRO A 169 13.47 8.33 -22.18
N VAL A 170 12.48 8.08 -21.33
CA VAL A 170 11.30 7.29 -21.57
C VAL A 170 10.79 7.76 -22.94
N CYS A 171 10.71 6.85 -23.91
CA CYS A 171 10.38 7.05 -25.35
C CYS A 171 11.53 6.88 -26.38
N LYS A 172 12.79 6.59 -26.02
CA LYS A 172 13.86 6.34 -27.02
C LYS A 172 14.71 5.08 -26.77
N GLY A 173 14.07 3.92 -26.89
CA GLY A 173 14.49 2.87 -27.83
C GLY A 173 15.72 2.00 -27.56
N LEU A 174 16.33 1.97 -26.37
CA LEU A 174 17.45 1.06 -26.12
C LEU A 174 17.48 0.56 -24.66
N ALA A 175 16.62 -0.38 -24.27
CA ALA A 175 16.76 -1.01 -22.94
C ALA A 175 18.08 -1.82 -22.87
N PRO A 176 18.81 -1.83 -21.74
CA PRO A 176 19.85 -2.83 -21.54
C PRO A 176 19.24 -4.23 -21.63
N PRO A 177 20.03 -5.27 -21.96
CA PRO A 177 19.52 -6.63 -22.07
C PRO A 177 18.68 -7.02 -20.85
N LYS A 178 17.55 -7.68 -21.10
CA LYS A 178 16.70 -8.29 -20.07
C LYS A 178 17.56 -9.16 -19.14
N PRO A 179 17.68 -8.85 -17.84
CA PRO A 179 18.38 -9.72 -16.92
C PRO A 179 17.61 -11.03 -16.69
N ALA A 180 18.30 -12.05 -16.19
CA ALA A 180 17.63 -13.26 -15.71
C ALA A 180 16.67 -12.92 -14.56
N LEU A 181 15.55 -13.65 -14.45
CA LEU A 181 14.50 -13.36 -13.47
C LEU A 181 15.00 -13.24 -12.01
N PRO A 182 15.93 -14.09 -11.50
CA PRO A 182 16.45 -13.91 -10.15
C PRO A 182 17.16 -12.56 -9.94
N VAL A 183 18.00 -12.16 -10.90
CA VAL A 183 18.71 -10.87 -10.88
C VAL A 183 17.70 -9.71 -10.97
N PHE A 184 16.67 -9.84 -11.79
CA PHE A 184 15.59 -8.85 -11.85
C PHE A 184 14.89 -8.71 -10.50
N ALA A 185 14.55 -9.82 -9.85
CA ALA A 185 13.87 -9.82 -8.56
C ALA A 185 14.69 -9.10 -7.48
N GLU A 186 15.99 -9.40 -7.37
CA GLU A 186 16.91 -8.72 -6.44
C GLU A 186 17.00 -7.21 -6.71
N LEU A 187 17.08 -6.80 -7.99
CA LEU A 187 17.14 -5.39 -8.35
C LEU A 187 15.86 -4.64 -7.95
N PHE A 188 14.70 -5.29 -8.06
CA PHE A 188 13.39 -4.69 -7.75
C PHE A 188 12.85 -4.98 -6.34
N GLU A 189 13.65 -5.60 -5.48
CA GLU A 189 13.31 -5.83 -4.06
C GLU A 189 12.91 -4.50 -3.38
N GLY A 190 11.93 -4.48 -2.49
CA GLY A 190 11.62 -3.29 -1.69
C GLY A 190 11.25 -2.05 -2.51
N THR A 191 10.74 -2.21 -3.74
CA THR A 191 10.37 -1.08 -4.62
C THR A 191 9.26 -0.24 -3.98
N VAL A 192 8.18 -0.88 -3.52
CA VAL A 192 7.06 -0.18 -2.87
C VAL A 192 7.53 0.47 -1.57
N THR A 193 8.36 -0.26 -0.81
CA THR A 193 9.00 0.25 0.41
C THR A 193 9.78 1.54 0.13
N TYR A 194 10.59 1.56 -0.93
CA TYR A 194 11.37 2.73 -1.31
C TYR A 194 10.48 3.87 -1.80
N GLN A 195 9.46 3.63 -2.63
CA GLN A 195 8.53 4.71 -3.03
C GLN A 195 7.81 5.33 -1.83
N LEU A 196 7.48 4.52 -0.82
CA LEU A 196 6.87 5.01 0.40
C LEU A 196 7.85 5.76 1.29
N THR A 197 9.15 5.42 1.29
CA THR A 197 10.12 5.97 2.25
C THR A 197 11.05 7.02 1.69
N GLY A 198 11.44 6.86 0.43
CA GLY A 198 12.46 7.61 -0.27
C GLY A 198 12.18 9.10 -0.31
N GLU A 199 13.26 9.87 -0.27
CA GLU A 199 13.24 11.32 -0.38
C GLU A 199 13.58 11.79 -1.78
N GLY A 200 13.21 11.03 -2.82
CA GLY A 200 13.48 11.38 -4.21
C GLY A 200 13.08 12.83 -4.53
N ARG A 201 13.83 13.46 -5.43
CA ARG A 201 13.47 14.73 -6.07
C ARG A 201 12.36 14.49 -7.10
N ASP A 202 11.67 15.55 -7.50
CA ASP A 202 10.69 15.49 -8.59
C ASP A 202 11.33 14.87 -9.84
N GLY A 203 10.71 13.85 -10.39
CA GLY A 203 11.26 13.08 -11.52
C GLY A 203 12.34 12.05 -11.16
N ASP A 204 12.68 11.84 -9.89
CA ASP A 204 13.43 10.64 -9.46
C ASP A 204 12.49 9.44 -9.61
N HIS A 205 12.49 8.87 -10.81
CA HIS A 205 11.88 7.57 -11.07
C HIS A 205 12.57 6.49 -10.25
N MET A 206 11.85 5.42 -9.96
CA MET A 206 12.39 4.19 -9.39
C MET A 206 13.44 3.60 -10.32
N LEU A 207 14.68 4.07 -10.24
CA LEU A 207 15.79 3.57 -11.03
C LEU A 207 16.62 2.64 -10.14
N PRO A 208 16.27 1.34 -10.01
CA PRO A 208 16.97 0.38 -9.16
C PRO A 208 18.45 0.17 -9.52
N LEU A 209 18.94 0.83 -10.56
CA LEU A 209 20.31 0.74 -11.06
C LEU A 209 21.15 2.00 -10.83
N LEU A 210 20.62 3.01 -10.15
CA LEU A 210 21.51 4.09 -9.71
C LEU A 210 22.38 3.56 -8.57
N PRO A 211 23.72 3.50 -8.72
CA PRO A 211 24.64 2.99 -7.69
C PRO A 211 24.55 3.77 -6.37
N GLU A 212 23.96 4.96 -6.43
CA GLU A 212 23.81 5.91 -5.33
C GLU A 212 22.49 5.72 -4.56
N LEU A 213 21.61 4.79 -4.96
CA LEU A 213 20.40 4.53 -4.18
C LEU A 213 20.78 3.99 -2.80
N PRO A 214 20.23 4.58 -1.72
CA PRO A 214 20.48 4.07 -0.39
C PRO A 214 19.95 2.64 -0.29
N ALA A 215 20.67 1.80 0.44
CA ALA A 215 20.27 0.42 0.67
C ALA A 215 18.85 0.38 1.25
N ARG A 216 17.98 -0.41 0.61
CA ARG A 216 16.64 -0.67 1.12
C ARG A 216 16.77 -1.54 2.36
N THR A 217 16.31 -1.03 3.50
CA THR A 217 16.51 -1.68 4.80
C THR A 217 15.17 -2.08 5.42
N ARG A 218 15.24 -3.00 6.39
CA ARG A 218 14.09 -3.33 7.22
C ARG A 218 13.50 -2.11 7.94
N ALA A 219 14.33 -1.17 8.39
CA ALA A 219 13.87 0.06 9.03
C ALA A 219 13.02 0.92 8.07
N MET A 220 13.38 0.96 6.78
CA MET A 220 12.55 1.58 5.75
C MET A 220 11.24 0.82 5.57
N ALA A 221 11.24 -0.51 5.54
CA ALA A 221 10.00 -1.30 5.46
C ALA A 221 9.08 -1.02 6.66
N GLU A 222 9.61 -0.94 7.88
CA GLU A 222 8.84 -0.57 9.08
C GLU A 222 8.27 0.86 9.00
N GLN A 223 9.02 1.81 8.43
CA GLN A 223 8.52 3.16 8.18
C GLN A 223 7.44 3.16 7.09
N ALA A 224 7.61 2.41 6.01
CA ALA A 224 6.61 2.24 4.97
C ALA A 224 5.31 1.67 5.54
N VAL A 225 5.39 0.63 6.38
CA VAL A 225 4.24 0.07 7.12
C VAL A 225 3.49 1.17 7.89
N ARG A 226 4.20 1.98 8.69
CA ARG A 226 3.58 3.12 9.41
C ARG A 226 2.94 4.14 8.47
N ARG A 227 3.51 4.33 7.28
CA ARG A 227 2.97 5.24 6.27
C ARG A 227 1.67 4.72 5.65
N VAL A 228 1.60 3.43 5.32
CA VAL A 228 0.36 2.83 4.77
C VAL A 228 -0.81 2.98 5.73
N SER A 229 -0.59 2.86 7.05
CA SER A 229 -1.64 3.04 8.05
C SER A 229 -2.27 4.45 8.06
N GLY A 230 -1.61 5.45 7.47
CA GLY A 230 -2.12 6.82 7.35
C GLY A 230 -2.77 7.13 5.99
N PHE A 231 -3.04 6.13 5.14
CA PHE A 231 -3.69 6.36 3.85
C PHE A 231 -5.20 6.58 4.02
N ALA A 232 -5.77 7.43 3.17
CA ALA A 232 -7.22 7.61 3.05
C ALA A 232 -7.89 6.36 2.48
N PHE A 233 -7.22 5.69 1.53
CA PHE A 233 -7.70 4.49 0.88
C PHE A 233 -6.55 3.54 0.56
N VAL A 234 -6.81 2.25 0.77
CA VAL A 234 -5.91 1.14 0.50
C VAL A 234 -6.72 0.06 -0.20
N GLY A 235 -6.44 -0.16 -1.49
CA GLY A 235 -7.01 -1.27 -2.25
C GLY A 235 -5.98 -2.35 -2.55
N ILE A 236 -6.47 -3.53 -2.96
CA ILE A 236 -5.66 -4.72 -3.26
C ILE A 236 -5.95 -5.16 -4.69
N HIS A 237 -4.90 -5.24 -5.51
CA HIS A 237 -5.00 -5.55 -6.93
C HIS A 237 -5.62 -6.93 -7.19
N GLU A 238 -5.31 -7.93 -6.37
CA GLU A 238 -5.88 -9.28 -6.47
C GLU A 238 -7.41 -9.30 -6.23
N GLU A 239 -7.91 -8.28 -5.51
CA GLU A 239 -9.31 -8.05 -5.15
C GLU A 239 -9.81 -6.73 -5.80
N TRP A 240 -9.50 -6.53 -7.09
CA TRP A 240 -9.78 -5.30 -7.83
C TRP A 240 -11.23 -4.83 -7.65
N ASP A 241 -12.19 -5.67 -7.99
CA ASP A 241 -13.61 -5.30 -7.99
C ASP A 241 -14.10 -4.90 -6.58
N LEU A 242 -13.65 -5.63 -5.55
CA LEU A 242 -13.93 -5.27 -4.16
C LEU A 242 -13.22 -3.98 -3.73
N SER A 243 -12.03 -3.70 -4.27
CA SER A 243 -11.31 -2.45 -3.99
C SER A 243 -12.02 -1.24 -4.58
N ILE A 244 -12.52 -1.35 -5.81
CA ILE A 244 -13.33 -0.31 -6.47
C ILE A 244 -14.63 -0.09 -5.69
N CYS A 245 -15.36 -1.16 -5.41
CA CYS A 245 -16.58 -1.07 -4.60
C CYS A 245 -16.32 -0.46 -3.20
N LEU A 246 -15.23 -0.86 -2.55
CA LEU A 246 -14.82 -0.29 -1.27
C LEU A 246 -14.53 1.20 -1.36
N PHE A 247 -13.86 1.65 -2.43
CA PHE A 247 -13.64 3.08 -2.65
C PHE A 247 -14.98 3.82 -2.69
N HIS A 248 -15.92 3.41 -3.54
CA HIS A 248 -17.23 4.07 -3.62
C HIS A 248 -18.02 4.01 -2.31
N ALA A 249 -17.94 2.92 -1.55
CA ALA A 249 -18.55 2.82 -0.22
C ALA A 249 -17.91 3.79 0.79
N MET A 250 -16.58 3.92 0.78
CA MET A 250 -15.84 4.84 1.64
C MET A 250 -16.11 6.30 1.28
N PHE A 251 -16.17 6.61 -0.01
CA PHE A 251 -16.32 7.96 -0.54
C PHE A 251 -17.76 8.33 -0.91
N GLY A 252 -18.73 7.45 -0.65
CA GLY A 252 -20.16 7.70 -0.85
C GLY A 252 -20.53 8.04 -2.29
N THR A 253 -19.79 7.53 -3.26
CA THR A 253 -19.98 7.81 -4.69
C THR A 253 -20.58 6.60 -5.40
N ARG A 254 -20.87 6.72 -6.71
CA ARG A 254 -21.51 5.66 -7.49
C ARG A 254 -20.48 4.97 -8.35
N CYS A 255 -20.53 3.64 -8.35
CA CYS A 255 -19.77 2.80 -9.27
C CYS A 255 -20.16 3.06 -10.73
N ARG A 256 -19.20 2.91 -11.63
CA ARG A 256 -19.34 2.99 -13.08
C ARG A 256 -18.67 1.78 -13.73
N ALA A 257 -19.15 1.39 -14.91
CA ALA A 257 -18.54 0.28 -15.67
C ALA A 257 -17.04 0.48 -15.89
N LEU A 258 -16.65 1.69 -16.31
CA LEU A 258 -15.26 2.05 -16.59
C LEU A 258 -14.32 1.89 -15.39
N ASP A 259 -14.83 1.90 -14.15
CA ASP A 259 -14.01 1.74 -12.94
C ASP A 259 -13.45 0.31 -12.82
N PHE A 260 -14.10 -0.65 -13.48
CA PHE A 260 -13.73 -2.07 -13.48
C PHE A 260 -12.90 -2.48 -14.70
N GLU A 261 -12.67 -1.56 -15.65
CA GLU A 261 -11.91 -1.85 -16.85
C GLU A 261 -10.39 -1.86 -16.61
N ASN A 262 -9.71 -2.77 -17.30
CA ASN A 262 -8.25 -2.87 -17.24
C ASN A 262 -7.62 -2.10 -18.40
N VAL A 263 -6.97 -0.96 -18.10
CA VAL A 263 -6.27 -0.12 -19.09
C VAL A 263 -4.99 -0.77 -19.63
N ARG A 264 -4.51 -1.84 -18.99
CA ARG A 264 -3.26 -2.55 -19.36
C ARG A 264 -3.48 -4.06 -19.22
N PRO A 265 -4.28 -4.67 -20.11
CA PRO A 265 -4.39 -6.13 -20.13
C PRO A 265 -3.00 -6.71 -20.39
N GLY A 266 -2.47 -7.45 -19.43
CA GLY A 266 -1.20 -8.14 -19.61
C GLY A 266 -1.34 -9.23 -20.68
N ILE A 267 -0.22 -9.60 -21.32
CA ILE A 267 -0.17 -10.71 -22.27
C ILE A 267 -0.62 -12.03 -21.60
N ASN A 268 -0.39 -12.15 -20.30
CA ASN A 268 -0.90 -13.26 -19.51
C ASN A 268 -2.35 -13.00 -19.09
N THR A 269 -3.28 -13.78 -19.66
CA THR A 269 -4.70 -13.74 -19.31
C THR A 269 -5.03 -14.41 -17.98
N ALA A 270 -4.07 -15.15 -17.39
CA ALA A 270 -4.25 -15.71 -16.06
C ALA A 270 -4.34 -14.59 -15.02
N LYS A 271 -5.31 -14.70 -14.10
CA LYS A 271 -5.52 -13.73 -13.02
C LYS A 271 -4.27 -13.58 -12.13
N LEU A 272 -3.48 -14.65 -11.98
CA LEU A 272 -2.25 -14.70 -11.18
C LEU A 272 -1.11 -15.41 -11.95
N TYR A 273 0.11 -14.92 -11.78
CA TYR A 273 1.33 -15.54 -12.27
C TYR A 273 1.73 -16.74 -11.40
N ASN A 274 2.37 -17.74 -12.02
CA ASN A 274 2.99 -18.85 -11.29
C ASN A 274 4.28 -18.38 -10.59
N THR A 275 4.22 -18.23 -9.26
CA THR A 275 5.35 -17.75 -8.44
C THR A 275 6.47 -18.76 -8.27
N THR A 276 6.27 -20.04 -8.63
CA THR A 276 7.35 -21.04 -8.59
C THR A 276 8.54 -20.68 -9.51
N GLN A 277 8.31 -19.83 -10.52
CA GLN A 277 9.33 -19.29 -11.41
C GLN A 277 10.39 -18.45 -10.67
N LEU A 278 10.04 -17.89 -9.51
CA LEU A 278 10.95 -17.16 -8.64
C LEU A 278 11.83 -18.08 -7.77
N GLN A 279 11.71 -19.41 -7.91
CA GLN A 279 12.56 -20.39 -7.22
C GLN A 279 12.58 -20.22 -5.69
N GLY A 280 11.46 -19.78 -5.11
CA GLY A 280 11.34 -19.54 -3.67
C GLY A 280 11.82 -18.17 -3.20
N TYR A 281 12.29 -17.30 -4.11
CA TYR A 281 12.56 -15.90 -3.78
C TYR A 281 11.32 -15.21 -3.21
N ARG A 282 11.55 -14.34 -2.22
CA ARG A 282 10.54 -13.49 -1.60
C ARG A 282 11.08 -12.09 -1.42
N ASP A 283 10.26 -11.09 -1.77
CA ASP A 283 10.54 -9.69 -1.46
C ASP A 283 10.04 -9.40 -0.04
N GLU A 284 10.88 -9.69 0.95
CA GLU A 284 10.51 -9.57 2.37
C GLU A 284 10.18 -8.12 2.77
N LEU A 285 10.82 -7.13 2.13
CA LEU A 285 10.61 -5.71 2.42
C LEU A 285 9.22 -5.26 1.95
N ASP A 286 8.91 -5.46 0.66
CA ASP A 286 7.56 -5.16 0.14
C ASP A 286 6.51 -6.12 0.73
N GLY A 287 6.90 -7.32 1.15
CA GLY A 287 6.05 -8.27 1.87
C GLY A 287 5.49 -7.67 3.16
N MET A 288 6.33 -7.01 3.97
CA MET A 288 5.87 -6.32 5.18
C MET A 288 4.82 -5.24 4.88
N VAL A 289 5.07 -4.43 3.84
CA VAL A 289 4.16 -3.35 3.42
C VAL A 289 2.84 -3.93 2.91
N TYR A 290 2.89 -4.96 2.08
CA TYR A 290 1.70 -5.60 1.53
C TYR A 290 0.82 -6.23 2.61
N GLN A 291 1.42 -6.86 3.63
CA GLN A 291 0.64 -7.43 4.74
C GLN A 291 -0.12 -6.35 5.53
N GLU A 292 0.49 -5.19 5.76
CA GLU A 292 -0.20 -4.07 6.40
C GLU A 292 -1.33 -3.52 5.50
N ALA A 293 -1.06 -3.35 4.20
CA ALA A 293 -2.09 -2.93 3.26
C ALA A 293 -3.28 -3.90 3.24
N LEU A 294 -3.02 -5.20 3.20
CA LEU A 294 -4.05 -6.25 3.24
C LEU A 294 -4.84 -6.22 4.55
N ARG A 295 -4.18 -5.98 5.68
CA ARG A 295 -4.84 -5.83 6.99
C ARG A 295 -5.81 -4.64 6.99
N ILE A 296 -5.37 -3.48 6.50
CA ILE A 296 -6.21 -2.26 6.40
C ILE A 296 -7.38 -2.48 5.45
N PHE A 297 -7.12 -3.04 4.27
CA PHE A 297 -8.14 -3.36 3.28
C PHE A 297 -9.24 -4.24 3.88
N LYS A 298 -8.87 -5.37 4.51
CA LYS A 298 -9.83 -6.27 5.16
C LYS A 298 -10.61 -5.61 6.30
N ALA A 299 -9.93 -4.78 7.11
CA ALA A 299 -10.60 -4.03 8.17
C ALA A 299 -11.62 -3.04 7.60
N ASN A 300 -11.30 -2.38 6.49
CA ASN A 300 -12.20 -1.46 5.81
C ASN A 300 -13.36 -2.18 5.13
N LEU A 301 -13.16 -3.35 4.52
CA LEU A 301 -14.27 -4.17 4.02
C LEU A 301 -15.32 -4.43 5.11
N LEU A 302 -14.88 -4.80 6.32
CA LEU A 302 -15.78 -5.00 7.47
C LEU A 302 -16.43 -3.68 7.91
N LYS A 303 -15.64 -2.62 8.08
CA LYS A 303 -16.10 -1.31 8.55
C LYS A 303 -17.18 -0.71 7.66
N TYR A 304 -17.05 -0.86 6.34
CA TYR A 304 -17.96 -0.30 5.34
C TYR A 304 -18.97 -1.33 4.81
N ASN A 305 -19.03 -2.52 5.42
CA ASN A 305 -19.92 -3.61 5.03
C ASN A 305 -19.86 -3.95 3.53
N VAL A 306 -18.63 -4.12 3.03
CA VAL A 306 -18.33 -4.42 1.63
C VAL A 306 -18.01 -5.90 1.49
N SER A 307 -18.78 -6.59 0.66
CA SER A 307 -18.65 -7.98 0.25
C SER A 307 -19.04 -8.13 -1.22
N LEU A 308 -18.82 -9.30 -1.81
CA LEU A 308 -19.29 -9.56 -3.19
C LEU A 308 -20.80 -9.30 -3.33
N ASP A 309 -21.59 -9.76 -2.36
CA ASP A 309 -23.05 -9.59 -2.36
C ASP A 309 -23.46 -8.12 -2.23
N SER A 310 -22.82 -7.35 -1.34
CA SER A 310 -23.16 -5.93 -1.20
C SER A 310 -22.74 -5.10 -2.43
N CYS A 311 -21.73 -5.58 -3.17
CA CYS A 311 -21.19 -4.93 -4.36
C CYS A 311 -21.91 -5.32 -5.65
N GLN A 312 -22.92 -6.21 -5.60
CA GLN A 312 -23.62 -6.65 -6.80
C GLN A 312 -24.14 -5.49 -7.65
N ARG A 313 -24.64 -4.42 -7.03
CA ARG A 313 -25.07 -3.21 -7.74
C ARG A 313 -23.96 -2.52 -8.54
N CYS A 314 -22.73 -2.57 -8.06
CA CYS A 314 -21.59 -2.04 -8.77
C CYS A 314 -21.19 -2.93 -9.94
N PHE A 315 -21.27 -4.25 -9.76
CA PHE A 315 -20.95 -5.22 -10.80
C PHE A 315 -22.00 -5.23 -11.91
N ASP A 316 -23.28 -5.06 -11.55
CA ASP A 316 -24.38 -4.93 -12.50
C ASP A 316 -24.24 -3.65 -13.35
N ALA A 317 -23.65 -2.59 -12.78
CA ALA A 317 -23.34 -1.37 -13.51
C ALA A 317 -22.14 -1.51 -14.45
N ALA A 318 -21.39 -2.63 -14.37
CA ALA A 318 -20.24 -2.93 -15.21
C ALA A 318 -20.54 -3.90 -16.36
N LEU A 319 -21.78 -4.40 -16.45
CA LEU A 319 -22.28 -5.27 -17.52
C LEU A 319 -23.11 -4.47 -18.53
#